data_AF-A0A6B1BS34-F1
#
_entry.id   AF-A0A6B1BS34-F1
#
_cell.length_a   1.000
_cell.length_b   1.000
_cell.length_c   1.000
_cell.angle_alpha   90.00
_cell.angle_beta   90.00
_cell.angle_gamma   90.00
#
_symmetry.space_group_name_H-M   'P 1'
#
loop_
_entity.id
_entity.type
_entity.pdbx_description
1 polymer ?
#
loop_
_entity_poly.entity_id
_entity_poly.type
_entity_poly.pdbx_seq_one_letter_code
_entity_poly.pdbx_strand_id
1 'polypeptide(L)'
;MIGKARIHLYKPIQVAEILYRDRVARDIDLEDVETYRTQSRKWRDEVCMRILGSSSTSSARFQDNLFDPNATPPPVLVTLGKINRRYNGAVEAYIYEAFGQKHAQMSKWLDYVRHSDRTSFKLQNFIAGFRRDPGLARSVDKIFEIVVYALFSTLLEVLEVKVGVKIEKIENAILREFSDFTKKVLGLSEAMPETYQDAKVYRVGVTNAADRGLDMWANFGVAIQIKHLSLTPEMADDISNNISADRIIIVCKACEKDVLISVLRQFGGANKIQSVITEDELDVWYEKALLGKSATLIGDKVLERLENEITVEFPSTVEFDRFFKSRNYHQLPILDIWCD
;
A
#
# COMPACT_ATOMS: atom_id res chain seq x y z
N MET A 1 1.94 20.28 3.35
CA MET A 1 1.25 19.02 3.76
C MET A 1 0.75 18.21 2.56
N ILE A 2 -0.17 18.74 1.74
CA ILE A 2 -0.81 18.03 0.61
C ILE A 2 0.19 17.42 -0.38
N GLY A 3 1.19 18.19 -0.84
CA GLY A 3 2.21 17.67 -1.78
C GLY A 3 3.10 16.56 -1.21
N LYS A 4 3.17 16.42 0.13
CA LYS A 4 3.90 15.33 0.81
C LYS A 4 3.01 14.13 1.11
N ALA A 5 1.69 14.22 0.90
CA ALA A 5 0.74 13.17 1.21
C ALA A 5 0.62 12.14 0.06
N ARG A 6 0.42 10.87 0.43
CA ARG A 6 -0.02 9.80 -0.47
C ARG A 6 -1.41 10.11 -1.04
N ILE A 7 -1.81 9.35 -2.06
CA ILE A 7 -3.06 9.55 -2.80
C ILE A 7 -4.33 9.52 -1.93
N HIS A 8 -4.36 8.79 -0.82
CA HIS A 8 -5.53 8.76 0.06
C HIS A 8 -5.73 10.04 0.91
N LEU A 9 -4.73 10.94 0.98
CA LEU A 9 -4.75 12.20 1.76
C LEU A 9 -5.28 12.11 3.21
N TYR A 10 -5.10 11.00 3.93
CA TYR A 10 -5.62 10.83 5.31
C TYR A 10 -5.33 12.02 6.25
N LYS A 11 -4.07 12.49 6.31
CA LYS A 11 -3.68 13.62 7.17
C LYS A 11 -4.31 14.95 6.70
N PRO A 12 -4.23 15.34 5.41
CA PRO A 12 -4.99 16.49 4.93
C PRO A 12 -6.49 16.42 5.20
N ILE A 13 -7.14 15.27 4.99
CA ILE A 13 -8.57 15.09 5.26
C ILE A 13 -8.85 15.28 6.74
N GLN A 14 -7.99 14.80 7.64
CA GLN A 14 -8.13 15.05 9.07
C GLN A 14 -8.11 16.56 9.41
N VAL A 15 -7.24 17.34 8.75
CA VAL A 15 -7.26 18.80 8.89
C VAL A 15 -8.57 19.38 8.38
N ALA A 16 -9.05 18.96 7.21
CA ALA A 16 -10.32 19.43 6.67
C ALA A 16 -11.48 19.14 7.64
N GLU A 17 -11.54 17.95 8.23
CA GLU A 17 -12.62 17.60 9.16
C GLU A 17 -12.52 18.31 10.53
N ILE A 18 -11.31 18.62 11.00
CA ILE A 18 -11.12 19.51 12.17
C ILE A 18 -11.68 20.90 11.86
N LEU A 19 -11.33 21.47 10.70
CA LEU A 19 -11.78 22.80 10.29
C LEU A 19 -13.30 22.84 10.02
N TYR A 20 -13.86 21.76 9.47
CA TYR A 20 -15.30 21.60 9.30
C TYR A 20 -16.02 21.60 10.64
N ARG A 21 -15.49 20.85 11.63
CA ARG A 21 -16.08 20.80 12.98
C ARG A 21 -16.03 22.16 13.68
N ASP A 22 -14.88 22.83 13.64
CA ASP A 22 -14.71 24.18 14.16
C ASP A 22 -15.69 25.17 13.51
N ARG A 23 -15.85 25.14 12.19
CA ARG A 23 -16.72 26.09 11.48
C ARG A 23 -18.21 25.85 11.74
N VAL A 24 -18.63 24.59 11.72
CA VAL A 24 -20.05 24.19 11.69
C VAL A 24 -20.59 23.86 13.08
N ALA A 25 -19.90 23.01 13.85
CA ALA A 25 -20.37 22.58 15.17
C ALA A 25 -19.87 23.50 16.29
N ARG A 26 -18.69 24.10 16.14
CA ARG A 26 -18.07 25.03 17.11
C ARG A 26 -17.95 24.44 18.52
N ASP A 27 -17.72 23.12 18.59
CA ASP A 27 -17.63 22.35 19.83
C ASP A 27 -16.20 21.89 20.16
N ILE A 28 -15.20 22.49 19.51
CA ILE A 28 -13.78 22.29 19.75
C ILE A 28 -13.06 23.62 19.87
N ASP A 29 -11.88 23.60 20.47
CA ASP A 29 -10.97 24.75 20.51
C ASP A 29 -9.71 24.42 19.71
N LEU A 30 -9.45 25.19 18.64
CA LEU A 30 -8.28 24.99 17.79
C LEU A 30 -6.94 25.30 18.50
N GLU A 31 -6.97 26.02 19.63
CA GLU A 31 -5.79 26.26 20.46
C GLU A 31 -5.45 25.06 21.36
N ASP A 32 -6.47 24.27 21.73
CA ASP A 32 -6.32 23.08 22.58
C ASP A 32 -6.49 21.78 21.79
N VAL A 33 -5.34 21.19 21.45
CA VAL A 33 -5.27 19.91 20.71
C VAL A 33 -6.05 18.79 21.38
N GLU A 34 -6.18 18.77 22.71
CA GLU A 34 -6.89 17.69 23.41
C GLU A 34 -8.38 17.67 23.09
N THR A 35 -8.96 18.81 22.69
CA THR A 35 -10.38 18.90 22.33
C THR A 35 -10.71 18.13 21.05
N TYR A 36 -9.74 17.89 20.16
CA TYR A 36 -9.97 17.24 18.87
C TYR A 36 -8.97 16.14 18.48
N ARG A 37 -7.86 15.93 19.21
CA ARG A 37 -6.81 14.96 18.87
C ARG A 37 -7.36 13.59 18.50
N THR A 38 -8.12 13.00 19.42
CA THR A 38 -8.64 11.63 19.25
C THR A 38 -9.85 11.57 18.33
N GLN A 39 -10.76 12.54 18.46
CA GLN A 39 -12.03 12.51 17.75
C GLN A 39 -11.85 12.85 16.25
N SER A 40 -10.88 13.70 15.90
CA SER A 40 -10.57 14.03 14.50
C SER A 40 -10.17 12.83 13.65
N ARG A 41 -9.58 11.80 14.25
CA ARG A 41 -9.29 10.53 13.56
C ARG A 41 -10.58 9.82 13.13
N LYS A 42 -11.59 9.80 14.01
CA LYS A 42 -12.90 9.20 13.70
C LYS A 42 -13.63 9.97 12.60
N TRP A 43 -13.65 11.30 12.66
CA TRP A 43 -14.26 12.11 11.60
C TRP A 43 -13.59 11.89 10.25
N ARG A 44 -12.25 11.88 10.23
CA ARG A 44 -11.49 11.51 9.03
C ARG A 44 -11.89 10.12 8.53
N ASP A 45 -11.89 9.12 9.40
CA ASP A 45 -12.18 7.73 9.00
C ASP A 45 -13.61 7.57 8.48
N GLU A 46 -14.60 8.26 9.06
CA GLU A 46 -15.97 8.29 8.55
C GLU A 46 -16.03 8.84 7.11
N VAL A 47 -15.33 9.94 6.84
CA VAL A 47 -15.29 10.52 5.49
C VAL A 47 -14.48 9.66 4.54
N CYS A 48 -13.32 9.16 4.94
CA CYS A 48 -12.49 8.27 4.12
C CYS A 48 -13.22 6.97 3.80
N MET A 49 -13.92 6.34 4.74
CA MET A 49 -14.76 5.18 4.44
C MET A 49 -15.82 5.48 3.39
N ARG A 50 -16.40 6.69 3.42
CA ARG A 50 -17.39 7.12 2.43
C ARG A 50 -16.78 7.35 1.05
N ILE A 51 -15.67 8.07 0.95
CA ILE A 51 -15.12 8.51 -0.35
C ILE A 51 -14.01 7.60 -0.92
N LEU A 52 -13.45 6.71 -0.09
CA LEU A 52 -12.38 5.76 -0.43
C LEU A 52 -12.72 4.30 -0.10
N GLY A 53 -13.85 4.00 0.56
CA GLY A 53 -14.17 2.63 1.00
C GLY A 53 -13.19 2.04 2.03
N SER A 54 -12.27 2.84 2.57
CA SER A 54 -11.22 2.42 3.49
C SER A 54 -10.83 3.53 4.48
N SER A 55 -10.27 3.14 5.62
CA SER A 55 -9.77 4.04 6.66
C SER A 55 -8.26 3.90 6.83
N SER A 56 -7.64 4.85 7.54
CA SER A 56 -6.20 4.78 7.81
C SER A 56 -5.87 3.60 8.74
N THR A 57 -4.98 2.72 8.29
CA THR A 57 -4.42 1.60 9.08
C THR A 57 -3.16 1.99 9.86
N SER A 58 -2.69 3.23 9.73
CA SER A 58 -1.48 3.70 10.45
C SER A 58 -1.72 3.78 11.96
N SER A 59 -0.66 3.64 12.76
CA SER A 59 -0.77 3.76 14.22
C SER A 59 -1.26 5.14 14.66
N ALA A 60 -1.93 5.21 15.82
CA ALA A 60 -2.40 6.48 16.39
C ALA A 60 -1.25 7.49 16.55
N ARG A 61 -0.09 7.02 17.02
CA ARG A 61 1.13 7.84 17.13
C ARG A 61 1.50 8.47 15.79
N PHE A 62 1.59 7.68 14.71
CA PHE A 62 1.96 8.22 13.40
C PHE A 62 0.94 9.22 12.85
N GLN A 63 -0.35 8.98 13.11
CA GLN A 63 -1.41 9.90 12.72
C GLN A 63 -1.29 11.23 13.50
N ASP A 64 -0.98 11.16 14.80
CA ASP A 64 -0.83 12.33 15.69
C ASP A 64 0.39 13.19 15.37
N ASN A 65 1.39 12.67 14.64
CA ASN A 65 2.47 13.49 14.06
C ASN A 65 1.94 14.62 13.14
N LEU A 66 0.65 14.62 12.80
CA LEU A 66 -0.01 15.77 12.18
C LEU A 66 0.17 17.06 13.00
N PHE A 67 0.19 16.95 14.33
CA PHE A 67 0.26 18.10 15.24
C PHE A 67 1.70 18.45 15.66
N ASP A 68 2.69 17.77 15.08
CA ASP A 68 4.10 18.07 15.34
C ASP A 68 4.47 19.49 14.84
N PRO A 69 5.49 20.14 15.44
CA PRO A 69 5.86 21.51 15.08
C PRO A 69 6.18 21.73 13.59
N ASN A 70 6.64 20.70 12.88
CA ASN A 70 7.00 20.75 11.47
C ASN A 70 5.85 20.35 10.51
N ALA A 71 4.66 20.09 11.04
CA ALA A 71 3.49 19.63 10.31
C ALA A 71 2.36 20.68 10.33
N THR A 72 1.27 20.42 11.07
CA THR A 72 0.12 21.32 11.20
C THR A 72 -0.26 21.47 12.69
N PRO A 73 0.61 22.08 13.51
CA PRO A 73 0.37 22.25 14.95
C PRO A 73 -0.80 23.24 15.20
N PRO A 74 -1.33 23.31 16.45
CA PRO A 74 -2.46 24.17 16.80
C PRO A 74 -2.36 25.63 16.29
N PRO A 75 -1.21 26.34 16.38
CA PRO A 75 -1.11 27.71 15.86
C PRO A 75 -1.37 27.83 14.35
N VAL A 76 -0.99 26.80 13.58
CA VAL A 76 -1.28 26.72 12.15
C VAL A 76 -2.77 26.46 11.93
N LEU A 77 -3.36 25.53 12.69
CA LEU A 77 -4.80 25.24 12.61
C LEU A 77 -5.66 26.47 12.96
N VAL A 78 -5.29 27.25 13.98
CA VAL A 78 -5.97 28.50 14.33
C VAL A 78 -5.96 29.49 13.16
N THR A 79 -4.82 29.63 12.49
CA THR A 79 -4.67 30.50 11.32
C THR A 79 -5.56 30.02 10.17
N LEU A 80 -5.50 28.72 9.85
CA LEU A 80 -6.35 28.10 8.84
C LEU A 80 -7.84 28.22 9.19
N GLY A 81 -8.22 28.06 10.46
CA GLY A 81 -9.59 28.19 10.94
C GLY A 81 -10.16 29.59 10.74
N LYS A 82 -9.36 30.63 10.97
CA LYS A 82 -9.76 32.03 10.69
C LYS A 82 -10.08 32.22 9.21
N ILE A 83 -9.19 31.78 8.32
CA ILE A 83 -9.38 31.86 6.86
C ILE A 83 -10.60 31.03 6.45
N ASN A 84 -10.70 29.81 6.96
CA ASN A 84 -11.75 28.86 6.61
C ASN A 84 -13.14 29.37 7.03
N ARG A 85 -13.28 29.99 8.20
CA ARG A 85 -14.53 30.64 8.62
C ARG A 85 -14.84 31.87 7.77
N ARG A 86 -13.85 32.71 7.48
CA ARG A 86 -14.01 33.92 6.64
C ARG A 86 -14.51 33.59 5.24
N TYR A 87 -14.00 32.50 4.66
CA TYR A 87 -14.34 32.06 3.30
C TYR A 87 -15.26 30.82 3.27
N ASN A 88 -16.07 30.64 4.31
CA ASN A 88 -17.13 29.62 4.41
C ASN A 88 -16.74 28.18 4.02
N GLY A 89 -15.58 27.70 4.45
CA GLY A 89 -15.11 26.34 4.19
C GLY A 89 -14.08 26.24 3.05
N ALA A 90 -13.55 27.34 2.55
CA ALA A 90 -12.65 27.31 1.40
C ALA A 90 -11.35 26.53 1.62
N VAL A 91 -10.83 26.44 2.86
CA VAL A 91 -9.64 25.62 3.15
C VAL A 91 -10.00 24.13 3.10
N GLU A 92 -11.18 23.74 3.62
CA GLU A 92 -11.72 22.38 3.49
C GLU A 92 -11.86 22.01 2.01
N ALA A 93 -12.51 22.88 1.23
CA ALA A 93 -12.73 22.69 -0.20
C ALA A 93 -11.41 22.58 -0.98
N TYR A 94 -10.40 23.39 -0.66
CA TYR A 94 -9.07 23.31 -1.27
C TYR A 94 -8.40 21.94 -1.04
N ILE A 95 -8.50 21.39 0.19
CA ILE A 95 -7.96 20.06 0.51
C ILE A 95 -8.67 18.98 -0.31
N TYR A 96 -10.01 19.03 -0.39
CA TYR A 96 -10.78 18.05 -1.14
C TYR A 96 -10.62 18.19 -2.66
N GLU A 97 -10.45 19.40 -3.18
CA GLU A 97 -10.10 19.61 -4.59
C GLU A 97 -8.75 18.95 -4.91
N ALA A 98 -7.74 19.13 -4.06
CA ALA A 98 -6.45 18.47 -4.24
C ALA A 98 -6.53 16.93 -4.15
N PHE A 99 -7.47 16.40 -3.36
CA PHE A 99 -7.81 14.97 -3.36
C PHE A 99 -8.37 14.54 -4.73
N GLY A 100 -9.38 15.25 -5.23
CA GLY A 100 -10.00 14.96 -6.53
C GLY A 100 -8.99 14.97 -7.68
N GLN A 101 -8.11 15.96 -7.72
CA GLN A 101 -7.05 16.05 -8.74
C GLN A 101 -6.07 14.87 -8.68
N LYS A 102 -5.67 14.41 -7.48
CA LYS A 102 -4.81 13.23 -7.31
C LYS A 102 -5.50 11.94 -7.79
N HIS A 103 -6.78 11.78 -7.49
CA HIS A 103 -7.56 10.61 -7.94
C HIS A 103 -7.85 10.64 -9.45
N ALA A 104 -8.01 11.82 -10.06
CA ALA A 104 -8.12 11.94 -11.52
C ALA A 104 -6.83 11.47 -12.22
N GLN A 105 -5.65 11.83 -11.69
CA GLN A 105 -4.36 11.33 -12.19
C GLN A 105 -4.25 9.80 -12.08
N MET A 106 -4.74 9.22 -10.98
CA MET A 106 -4.77 7.77 -10.80
C MET A 106 -5.69 7.08 -11.80
N SER A 107 -6.88 7.64 -12.02
CA SER A 107 -7.88 7.10 -12.94
C SER A 107 -7.32 6.98 -14.36
N LYS A 108 -6.54 7.97 -14.82
CA LYS A 108 -5.82 7.92 -16.10
C LYS A 108 -4.93 6.68 -16.26
N TRP A 109 -4.20 6.27 -15.21
CA TRP A 109 -3.31 5.10 -15.29
C TRP A 109 -4.06 3.79 -15.11
N LEU A 110 -5.15 3.77 -14.36
CA LEU A 110 -6.06 2.64 -14.32
C LEU A 110 -6.72 2.42 -15.71
N ASP A 111 -7.13 3.49 -16.37
CA ASP A 111 -7.68 3.43 -17.73
C ASP A 111 -6.63 2.96 -18.74
N TYR A 112 -5.35 3.33 -18.57
CA TYR A 112 -4.28 2.76 -19.37
C TYR A 112 -4.19 1.24 -19.24
N VAL A 113 -4.32 0.68 -18.03
CA VAL A 113 -4.34 -0.79 -17.83
C VAL A 113 -5.57 -1.40 -18.50
N ARG A 114 -6.77 -0.84 -18.22
CA ARG A 114 -8.06 -1.33 -18.73
C ARG A 114 -8.17 -1.39 -20.25
N HIS A 115 -7.60 -0.40 -20.93
CA HIS A 115 -7.64 -0.29 -22.39
C HIS A 115 -6.39 -0.86 -23.04
N SER A 116 -5.48 -1.45 -22.27
CA SER A 116 -4.35 -2.15 -22.83
C SER A 116 -4.65 -3.63 -23.03
N ASP A 117 -4.01 -4.20 -24.06
CA ASP A 117 -3.92 -5.63 -24.26
C ASP A 117 -2.46 -6.10 -24.14
N ARG A 118 -2.25 -7.39 -24.40
CA ARG A 118 -0.93 -8.05 -24.39
C ARG A 118 0.12 -7.36 -25.27
N THR A 119 -0.30 -6.69 -26.33
CA THR A 119 0.59 -6.03 -27.29
C THR A 119 0.82 -4.55 -27.00
N SER A 120 -0.16 -3.88 -26.38
CA SER A 120 -0.11 -2.45 -26.11
C SER A 120 0.41 -2.11 -24.71
N PHE A 121 0.25 -2.99 -23.72
CA PHE A 121 0.74 -2.72 -22.36
C PHE A 121 2.26 -2.73 -22.30
N LYS A 122 2.83 -1.68 -21.71
CA LYS A 122 4.26 -1.55 -21.38
C LYS A 122 4.45 -1.19 -19.92
N LEU A 123 5.16 -2.03 -19.17
CA LEU A 123 5.37 -1.84 -17.73
C LEU A 123 6.18 -0.58 -17.44
N GLN A 124 7.29 -0.35 -18.14
CA GLN A 124 8.09 0.86 -17.96
C GLN A 124 7.26 2.15 -18.16
N ASN A 125 6.39 2.18 -19.17
CA ASN A 125 5.51 3.33 -19.41
C ASN A 125 4.52 3.53 -18.25
N PHE A 126 3.93 2.44 -17.76
CA PHE A 126 3.02 2.46 -16.61
C PHE A 126 3.71 3.02 -15.37
N ILE A 127 4.86 2.45 -14.97
CA ILE A 127 5.60 2.87 -13.78
C ILE A 127 6.12 4.31 -13.93
N ALA A 128 6.64 4.68 -15.10
CA ALA A 128 7.10 6.05 -15.38
C ALA A 128 5.96 7.07 -15.26
N GLY A 129 4.71 6.67 -15.52
CA GLY A 129 3.53 7.47 -15.27
C GLY A 129 3.41 7.95 -13.83
N PHE A 130 3.49 7.01 -12.88
CA PHE A 130 3.41 7.30 -11.44
C PHE A 130 4.58 8.15 -10.94
N ARG A 131 5.75 8.06 -11.58
CA ARG A 131 6.91 8.89 -11.24
C ARG A 131 6.78 10.33 -11.71
N ARG A 132 6.23 10.52 -12.92
CA ARG A 132 6.09 11.84 -13.55
C ARG A 132 4.95 12.65 -12.95
N ASP A 133 3.85 11.99 -12.59
CA ASP A 133 2.67 12.67 -12.07
C ASP A 133 2.88 13.08 -10.60
N PRO A 134 2.95 14.39 -10.28
CA PRO A 134 3.30 14.86 -8.94
C PRO A 134 2.31 14.40 -7.87
N GLY A 135 1.04 14.15 -8.25
CA GLY A 135 0.02 13.63 -7.37
C GLY A 135 0.25 12.18 -6.95
N LEU A 136 1.00 11.42 -7.75
CA LEU A 136 1.19 9.97 -7.62
C LEU A 136 2.61 9.55 -7.21
N ALA A 137 3.59 10.46 -7.28
CA ALA A 137 4.99 10.17 -6.97
C ALA A 137 5.23 9.52 -5.59
N ARG A 138 4.35 9.77 -4.61
CA ARG A 138 4.40 9.18 -3.25
C ARG A 138 3.68 7.83 -3.11
N SER A 139 3.01 7.37 -4.16
CA SER A 139 2.32 6.09 -4.24
C SER A 139 3.04 5.08 -5.15
N VAL A 140 4.22 5.43 -5.67
CA VAL A 140 5.01 4.57 -6.59
C VAL A 140 5.36 3.24 -5.93
N ASP A 141 5.76 3.23 -4.65
CA ASP A 141 6.07 2.01 -3.89
C ASP A 141 4.90 1.02 -3.92
N LYS A 142 3.68 1.54 -3.73
CA LYS A 142 2.47 0.73 -3.68
C LYS A 142 2.09 0.15 -5.04
N ILE A 143 2.33 0.91 -6.11
CA ILE A 143 2.16 0.40 -7.47
C ILE A 143 3.19 -0.67 -7.79
N PHE A 144 4.43 -0.49 -7.35
CA PHE A 144 5.47 -1.49 -7.53
C PHE A 144 5.12 -2.79 -6.78
N GLU A 145 4.52 -2.68 -5.60
CA GLU A 145 3.93 -3.81 -4.87
C GLU A 145 2.86 -4.54 -5.67
N ILE A 146 1.92 -3.80 -6.24
CA ILE A 146 0.87 -4.40 -7.08
C ILE A 146 1.46 -5.09 -8.31
N VAL A 147 2.43 -4.46 -8.99
CA VAL A 147 3.09 -5.01 -10.19
C VAL A 147 3.79 -6.34 -9.86
N VAL A 148 4.57 -6.39 -8.78
CA VAL A 148 5.27 -7.62 -8.36
C VAL A 148 4.25 -8.70 -7.99
N TYR A 149 3.22 -8.34 -7.22
CA TYR A 149 2.19 -9.27 -6.79
C TYR A 149 1.42 -9.86 -7.98
N ALA A 150 1.03 -9.02 -8.94
CA ALA A 150 0.25 -9.43 -10.11
C ALA A 150 1.01 -10.47 -10.93
N LEU A 151 2.30 -10.25 -11.18
CA LEU A 151 3.13 -11.20 -11.92
C LEU A 151 3.35 -12.48 -11.12
N PHE A 152 3.82 -12.37 -9.86
CA PHE A 152 4.23 -13.54 -9.09
C PHE A 152 3.06 -14.47 -8.82
N SER A 153 1.92 -13.92 -8.43
CA SER A 153 0.73 -14.71 -8.14
C SER A 153 0.18 -15.39 -9.39
N THR A 154 0.22 -14.72 -10.55
CA THR A 154 -0.20 -15.31 -11.81
C THR A 154 0.74 -16.44 -12.23
N LEU A 155 2.05 -16.26 -12.08
CA LEU A 155 3.02 -17.32 -12.40
C LEU A 155 2.86 -18.54 -11.48
N LEU A 156 2.64 -18.35 -10.18
CA LEU A 156 2.39 -19.46 -9.25
C LEU A 156 1.12 -20.24 -9.61
N GLU A 157 0.05 -19.51 -9.99
CA GLU A 157 -1.20 -20.11 -10.43
C GLU A 157 -1.03 -20.91 -11.72
N VAL A 158 -0.41 -20.31 -12.75
CA VAL A 158 -0.25 -20.95 -14.07
C VAL A 158 0.73 -22.13 -14.03
N LEU A 159 1.74 -22.07 -13.18
CA LEU A 159 2.67 -23.18 -12.95
C LEU A 159 2.09 -24.26 -12.01
N GLU A 160 0.88 -24.04 -11.49
CA GLU A 160 0.20 -24.94 -10.54
C GLU A 160 1.07 -25.33 -9.34
N VAL A 161 1.88 -24.39 -8.84
CA VAL A 161 2.86 -24.67 -7.80
C VAL A 161 2.14 -25.06 -6.51
N LYS A 162 2.54 -26.21 -5.93
CA LYS A 162 2.03 -26.69 -4.64
C LYS A 162 3.11 -26.61 -3.56
N VAL A 163 2.66 -26.37 -2.33
CA VAL A 163 3.48 -26.41 -1.11
C VAL A 163 2.97 -27.58 -0.28
N GLY A 164 3.88 -28.49 0.08
CA GLY A 164 3.56 -29.67 0.87
C GLY A 164 4.15 -29.62 2.27
N VAL A 165 3.46 -30.21 3.23
CA VAL A 165 4.00 -30.58 4.54
C VAL A 165 3.95 -32.09 4.66
N LYS A 166 5.04 -32.70 5.12
CA LYS A 166 5.19 -34.15 5.21
C LYS A 166 5.81 -34.58 6.53
N ILE A 167 5.28 -35.65 7.11
CA ILE A 167 5.93 -36.42 8.17
C ILE A 167 6.87 -37.42 7.50
N GLU A 168 8.19 -37.21 7.64
CA GLU A 168 9.18 -38.11 7.06
C GLU A 168 9.22 -39.49 7.74
N LYS A 169 9.04 -39.52 9.06
CA LYS A 169 9.13 -40.73 9.87
C LYS A 169 7.76 -41.11 10.43
N ILE A 170 7.04 -41.93 9.68
CA ILE A 170 5.67 -42.36 9.99
C ILE A 170 5.66 -43.40 11.12
N GLU A 171 6.66 -44.28 11.18
CA GLU A 171 6.81 -45.24 12.26
C GLU A 171 7.53 -44.60 13.46
N ASN A 172 6.87 -43.64 14.09
CA ASN A 172 7.41 -42.88 15.21
C ASN A 172 6.48 -42.99 16.41
N ALA A 173 7.02 -43.43 17.56
CA ALA A 173 6.28 -43.48 18.82
C ALA A 173 5.66 -42.11 19.19
N ILE A 174 6.35 -41.02 18.87
CA ILE A 174 5.86 -39.64 19.08
C ILE A 174 4.63 -39.36 18.20
N LEU A 175 4.60 -39.83 16.95
CA LEU A 175 3.43 -39.62 16.07
C LEU A 175 2.19 -40.32 16.64
N ARG A 176 2.37 -41.51 17.22
CA ARG A 176 1.27 -42.25 17.86
C ARG A 176 0.81 -41.57 19.14
N GLU A 177 1.76 -41.18 19.98
CA GLU A 177 1.51 -40.49 21.25
C GLU A 177 0.77 -39.16 21.03
N PHE A 178 1.18 -38.37 20.03
CA PHE A 178 0.61 -37.07 19.69
C PHE A 178 -0.27 -37.11 18.43
N SER A 179 -0.97 -38.23 18.21
CA SER A 179 -1.80 -38.41 17.01
C SER A 179 -2.99 -37.45 16.95
N ASP A 180 -3.46 -36.95 18.10
CA ASP A 180 -4.52 -35.95 18.19
C ASP A 180 -4.01 -34.56 17.76
N PHE A 181 -2.82 -34.16 18.21
CA PHE A 181 -2.16 -32.92 17.80
C PHE A 181 -1.88 -32.93 16.29
N THR A 182 -1.27 -33.98 15.76
CA THR A 182 -0.92 -34.05 14.34
C THR A 182 -2.15 -33.98 13.43
N LYS A 183 -3.25 -34.64 13.81
CA LYS A 183 -4.53 -34.53 13.07
C LYS A 183 -5.16 -33.15 13.19
N LYS A 184 -5.25 -32.58 14.39
CA LYS A 184 -5.99 -31.32 14.62
C LYS A 184 -5.22 -30.07 14.22
N VAL A 185 -3.89 -30.08 14.37
CA VAL A 185 -3.03 -28.90 14.17
C VAL A 185 -2.33 -28.95 12.81
N LEU A 186 -1.81 -30.12 12.41
CA LEU A 186 -1.09 -30.26 11.14
C LEU A 186 -1.98 -30.78 10.00
N GLY A 187 -3.14 -31.36 10.33
CA GLY A 187 -3.98 -32.05 9.35
C GLY A 187 -3.37 -33.36 8.84
N LEU A 188 -2.41 -33.94 9.55
CA LEU A 188 -1.65 -35.13 9.13
C LEU A 188 -1.91 -36.32 10.06
N SER A 189 -1.70 -37.53 9.54
CA SER A 189 -1.77 -38.78 10.32
C SER A 189 -0.93 -39.88 9.68
N GLU A 190 -0.80 -41.04 10.33
CA GLU A 190 -0.16 -42.21 9.70
C GLU A 190 -0.81 -42.59 8.35
N ALA A 191 -2.13 -42.44 8.21
CA ALA A 191 -2.86 -42.72 6.97
C ALA A 191 -2.78 -41.58 5.93
N MET A 192 -2.44 -40.37 6.37
CA MET A 192 -2.33 -39.18 5.53
C MET A 192 -1.09 -38.39 5.98
N PRO A 193 0.12 -38.89 5.65
CA PRO A 193 1.37 -38.38 6.20
C PRO A 193 1.85 -37.10 5.50
N GLU A 194 1.21 -36.72 4.40
CA GLU A 194 1.50 -35.53 3.62
C GLU A 194 0.21 -34.83 3.17
N THR A 195 0.28 -33.51 3.07
CA THR A 195 -0.78 -32.65 2.55
C THR A 195 -0.18 -31.58 1.66
N TYR A 196 -0.94 -31.13 0.66
CA TYR A 196 -0.52 -30.13 -0.31
C TYR A 196 -1.55 -29.01 -0.42
N GLN A 197 -1.07 -27.79 -0.57
CA GLN A 197 -1.88 -26.60 -0.82
C GLN A 197 -1.26 -25.77 -1.96
N ASP A 198 -2.03 -24.88 -2.57
CA ASP A 198 -1.48 -23.97 -3.58
C ASP A 198 -0.43 -23.04 -2.99
N ALA A 199 0.67 -22.83 -3.72
CA ALA A 199 1.62 -21.78 -3.41
C ALA A 199 0.97 -20.42 -3.67
N LYS A 200 1.02 -19.54 -2.66
CA LYS A 200 0.40 -18.22 -2.71
C LYS A 200 1.35 -17.17 -2.15
N VAL A 201 1.33 -16.00 -2.79
CA VAL A 201 1.87 -14.75 -2.27
C VAL A 201 0.71 -13.94 -1.73
N TYR A 202 0.94 -13.21 -0.65
CA TYR A 202 -0.04 -12.35 0.00
C TYR A 202 0.58 -10.97 0.22
N ARG A 203 -0.13 -9.92 -0.20
CA ARG A 203 0.23 -8.52 0.13
C ARG A 203 -0.11 -8.24 1.60
N VAL A 204 0.79 -7.56 2.29
CA VAL A 204 0.62 -7.21 3.70
C VAL A 204 -0.21 -5.92 3.81
N GLY A 205 -1.21 -5.94 4.70
CA GLY A 205 -2.19 -4.85 4.85
C GLY A 205 -3.64 -5.33 5.02
N VAL A 206 -3.91 -6.61 4.73
CA VAL A 206 -5.27 -7.21 4.82
C VAL A 206 -5.40 -8.23 5.97
N THR A 207 -4.30 -8.78 6.51
CA THR A 207 -4.29 -9.71 7.67
C THR A 207 -2.96 -9.69 8.44
N ASN A 208 -2.99 -9.74 9.78
CA ASN A 208 -1.96 -10.05 10.82
C ASN A 208 -0.48 -9.61 10.68
N ALA A 209 -0.05 -9.03 9.56
CA ALA A 209 1.36 -8.78 9.22
C ALA A 209 1.75 -7.29 9.20
N ALA A 210 0.80 -6.38 9.47
CA ALA A 210 1.08 -4.94 9.58
C ALA A 210 2.13 -4.63 10.67
N ASP A 211 2.26 -5.49 11.67
CA ASP A 211 3.19 -5.33 12.79
C ASP A 211 4.64 -5.75 12.47
N ARG A 212 4.96 -6.24 11.25
CA ARG A 212 6.29 -6.81 10.91
C ARG A 212 7.07 -6.09 9.80
N GLY A 213 6.60 -4.96 9.29
CA GLY A 213 7.32 -4.20 8.24
C GLY A 213 7.50 -4.97 6.92
N LEU A 214 6.60 -5.93 6.65
CA LEU A 214 6.64 -6.76 5.45
C LEU A 214 5.81 -6.16 4.31
N ASP A 215 6.29 -6.21 3.07
CA ASP A 215 5.50 -5.80 1.90
C ASP A 215 4.64 -6.97 1.39
N MET A 216 5.24 -8.15 1.22
CA MET A 216 4.51 -9.40 0.94
C MET A 216 5.13 -10.60 1.65
N TRP A 217 4.36 -11.67 1.77
CA TRP A 217 4.83 -12.96 2.26
C TRP A 217 4.22 -14.10 1.45
N ALA A 218 4.91 -15.22 1.37
CA ALA A 218 4.45 -16.41 0.71
C ALA A 218 4.25 -17.56 1.69
N ASN A 219 3.24 -18.40 1.46
CA ASN A 219 2.96 -19.57 2.31
C ASN A 219 4.01 -20.69 2.24
N PHE A 220 5.05 -20.51 1.45
CA PHE A 220 6.25 -21.35 1.43
C PHE A 220 7.44 -20.69 2.15
N GLY A 221 7.20 -19.72 3.04
CA GLY A 221 8.22 -19.19 3.95
C GLY A 221 9.16 -18.15 3.34
N VAL A 222 8.78 -17.54 2.22
CA VAL A 222 9.53 -16.43 1.59
C VAL A 222 8.87 -15.10 1.93
N ALA A 223 9.64 -14.16 2.46
CA ALA A 223 9.27 -12.76 2.55
C ALA A 223 9.72 -12.01 1.29
N ILE A 224 8.89 -11.09 0.79
CA ILE A 224 9.23 -10.26 -0.36
C ILE A 224 9.20 -8.80 0.09
N GLN A 225 10.31 -8.12 -0.11
CA GLN A 225 10.52 -6.72 0.23
C GLN A 225 10.64 -5.89 -1.03
N ILE A 226 9.94 -4.76 -1.09
CA ILE A 226 9.95 -3.85 -2.22
C ILE A 226 10.58 -2.55 -1.77
N LYS A 227 11.68 -2.18 -2.41
CA LYS A 227 12.48 -1.01 -2.07
C LYS A 227 12.78 -0.23 -3.35
N HIS A 228 11.83 0.63 -3.72
CA HIS A 228 11.89 1.39 -4.97
C HIS A 228 12.74 2.67 -4.90
N LEU A 229 12.87 3.29 -3.72
CA LEU A 229 13.40 4.65 -3.60
C LEU A 229 14.79 4.81 -2.97
N SER A 230 15.25 3.87 -2.14
CA SER A 230 16.65 3.60 -1.72
C SER A 230 16.65 2.78 -0.42
N LEU A 231 17.67 1.95 -0.19
CA LEU A 231 17.93 1.38 1.14
C LEU A 231 18.93 2.25 1.89
N THR A 232 18.55 2.73 3.07
CA THR A 232 19.51 3.23 4.04
C THR A 232 20.06 2.08 4.90
N PRO A 233 21.21 2.25 5.57
CA PRO A 233 21.71 1.28 6.55
C PRO A 233 20.66 0.89 7.60
N GLU A 234 19.86 1.85 8.07
CA GLU A 234 18.78 1.60 9.04
C GLU A 234 17.69 0.69 8.44
N MET A 235 17.29 0.93 7.19
CA MET A 235 16.30 0.08 6.53
C MET A 235 16.80 -1.34 6.28
N ALA A 236 18.11 -1.52 6.06
CA ALA A 236 18.70 -2.83 5.88
C ALA A 236 18.83 -3.59 7.21
N ASP A 237 19.16 -2.89 8.30
CA ASP A 237 19.13 -3.45 9.65
C ASP A 237 17.72 -3.91 10.02
N ASP A 238 16.70 -3.09 9.73
CA ASP A 238 15.29 -3.45 9.92
C ASP A 238 14.90 -4.72 9.14
N ILE A 239 15.30 -4.84 7.87
CA ILE A 239 15.05 -6.03 7.05
C ILE A 239 15.75 -7.27 7.63
N SER A 240 16.98 -7.12 8.13
CA SER A 240 17.77 -8.23 8.69
C SER A 240 17.20 -8.75 10.01
N ASN A 241 16.83 -7.83 10.90
CA ASN A 241 16.51 -8.11 12.29
C ASN A 241 15.01 -8.29 12.56
N ASN A 242 14.14 -7.55 11.86
CA ASN A 242 12.70 -7.56 12.16
C ASN A 242 11.92 -8.55 11.29
N ILE A 243 12.51 -9.07 10.21
CA ILE A 243 11.88 -10.08 9.37
C ILE A 243 12.19 -11.48 9.90
N SER A 244 11.15 -12.13 10.45
CA SER A 244 11.22 -13.51 10.97
C SER A 244 11.30 -14.57 9.88
N ALA A 245 11.36 -14.20 8.59
CA ALA A 245 11.45 -15.14 7.49
C ALA A 245 12.91 -15.56 7.27
N ASP A 246 13.12 -16.86 7.05
CA ASP A 246 14.44 -17.43 6.77
C ASP A 246 14.91 -17.09 5.35
N ARG A 247 13.97 -16.74 4.46
CA ARG A 247 14.24 -16.42 3.05
C ARG A 247 13.58 -15.11 2.65
N ILE A 248 14.39 -14.19 2.14
CA ILE A 248 13.98 -12.85 1.73
C ILE A 248 14.30 -12.64 0.25
N ILE A 249 13.32 -12.21 -0.53
CA ILE A 249 13.50 -11.68 -1.88
C ILE A 249 13.36 -10.17 -1.79
N ILE A 250 14.27 -9.43 -2.43
CA ILE A 250 14.18 -7.97 -2.50
C ILE A 250 13.97 -7.55 -3.94
N VAL A 251 13.00 -6.67 -4.18
CA VAL A 251 12.75 -6.07 -5.50
C VAL A 251 13.10 -4.58 -5.44
N CYS A 252 13.99 -4.12 -6.32
CA CYS A 252 14.50 -2.74 -6.29
C CYS A 252 14.84 -2.18 -7.68
N LYS A 253 15.26 -0.92 -7.75
CA LYS A 253 15.86 -0.35 -8.96
C LYS A 253 17.25 -0.93 -9.22
N ALA A 254 17.64 -1.03 -10.48
CA ALA A 254 18.95 -1.54 -10.87
C ALA A 254 20.12 -0.80 -10.20
N CYS A 255 20.05 0.53 -10.09
CA CYS A 255 21.08 1.36 -9.44
C CYS A 255 21.24 1.07 -7.94
N GLU A 256 20.24 0.50 -7.28
CA GLU A 256 20.26 0.22 -5.85
C GLU A 256 20.82 -1.16 -5.53
N LYS A 257 20.97 -2.05 -6.52
CA LYS A 257 21.33 -3.47 -6.30
C LYS A 257 22.66 -3.63 -5.56
N ASP A 258 23.71 -2.95 -6.02
CA ASP A 258 25.05 -3.09 -5.44
C ASP A 258 25.14 -2.46 -4.05
N VAL A 259 24.49 -1.30 -3.86
CA VAL A 259 24.38 -0.63 -2.56
C VAL A 259 23.65 -1.53 -1.57
N LEU A 260 22.51 -2.10 -1.97
CA LEU A 260 21.71 -3.02 -1.17
C LEU A 260 22.53 -4.24 -0.74
N ILE A 261 23.25 -4.88 -1.66
CA ILE A 261 24.08 -6.04 -1.36
C ILE A 261 25.21 -5.66 -0.38
N SER A 262 25.84 -4.51 -0.61
CA SER A 262 26.89 -4.00 0.27
C SER A 262 26.38 -3.77 1.69
N VAL A 263 25.25 -3.07 1.83
CA VAL A 263 24.66 -2.77 3.14
C VAL A 263 24.23 -4.06 3.84
N LEU A 264 23.54 -4.99 3.16
CA LEU A 264 23.05 -6.21 3.79
C LEU A 264 24.16 -7.17 4.24
N ARG A 265 25.33 -7.13 3.59
CA ARG A 265 26.52 -7.85 4.07
C ARG A 265 27.04 -7.29 5.39
N GLN A 266 26.95 -5.97 5.61
CA GLN A 266 27.42 -5.34 6.84
C GLN A 266 26.58 -5.73 8.07
N PHE A 267 25.28 -5.96 7.88
CA PHE A 267 24.34 -6.28 8.98
C PHE A 267 24.07 -7.79 9.17
N GLY A 268 24.89 -8.66 8.57
CA GLY A 268 24.77 -10.12 8.72
C GLY A 268 23.50 -10.74 8.11
N GLY A 269 22.62 -9.94 7.51
CA GLY A 269 21.37 -10.37 6.89
C GLY A 269 21.54 -11.06 5.53
N ALA A 270 22.73 -10.97 4.93
CA ALA A 270 23.02 -11.53 3.61
C ALA A 270 22.65 -13.03 3.49
N ASN A 271 22.79 -13.80 4.57
CA ASN A 271 22.49 -15.24 4.56
C ASN A 271 21.00 -15.55 4.43
N LYS A 272 20.11 -14.62 4.80
CA LYS A 272 18.65 -14.75 4.63
C LYS A 272 18.18 -14.32 3.24
N ILE A 273 19.02 -13.61 2.47
CA ILE A 273 18.63 -13.10 1.16
C ILE A 273 18.74 -14.23 0.14
N GLN A 274 17.59 -14.64 -0.36
CA GLN A 274 17.52 -15.62 -1.44
C GLN A 274 17.85 -14.98 -2.79
N SER A 275 17.33 -13.78 -3.06
CA SER A 275 17.52 -13.11 -4.35
C SER A 275 17.26 -11.60 -4.29
N VAL A 276 17.87 -10.86 -5.22
CA VAL A 276 17.61 -9.45 -5.48
C VAL A 276 17.19 -9.31 -6.95
N ILE A 277 15.98 -8.83 -7.18
CA ILE A 277 15.33 -8.70 -8.47
C ILE A 277 15.27 -7.21 -8.84
N THR A 278 15.80 -6.84 -9.99
CA THR A 278 15.72 -5.46 -10.45
C THR A 278 14.42 -5.17 -11.20
N GLU A 279 14.05 -3.90 -11.28
CA GLU A 279 12.97 -3.43 -12.15
C GLU A 279 13.17 -3.83 -13.62
N ASP A 280 14.42 -3.88 -14.10
CA ASP A 280 14.72 -4.30 -15.47
C ASP A 280 14.45 -5.80 -15.66
N GLU A 281 14.79 -6.63 -14.67
CA GLU A 281 14.46 -8.06 -14.67
C GLU A 281 12.94 -8.28 -14.65
N LEU A 282 12.23 -7.45 -13.88
CA LEU A 282 10.76 -7.48 -13.81
C LEU A 282 10.12 -7.09 -15.14
N ASP A 283 10.63 -6.07 -15.82
CA ASP A 283 10.16 -5.65 -17.16
C ASP A 283 10.34 -6.77 -18.20
N VAL A 284 11.50 -7.42 -18.20
CA VAL A 284 11.76 -8.58 -19.06
C VAL A 284 10.78 -9.73 -18.79
N TRP A 285 10.41 -9.98 -17.52
CA TRP A 285 9.42 -11.01 -17.20
C TRP A 285 8.01 -10.62 -17.60
N TYR A 286 7.63 -9.35 -17.48
CA TYR A 286 6.37 -8.84 -18.03
C TYR A 286 6.33 -8.98 -19.55
N GLU A 287 7.41 -8.68 -20.26
CA GLU A 287 7.47 -8.88 -21.70
C GLU A 287 7.29 -10.36 -22.08
N LYS A 288 7.93 -11.28 -21.35
CA LYS A 288 7.72 -12.73 -21.54
C LYS A 288 6.29 -13.17 -21.24
N ALA A 289 5.68 -12.62 -20.20
CA ALA A 289 4.30 -12.91 -19.82
C ALA A 289 3.29 -12.42 -20.86
N LEU A 290 3.56 -11.27 -21.49
CA LEU A 290 2.62 -10.62 -22.42
C LEU A 290 2.84 -11.03 -23.88
N LEU A 291 4.09 -11.22 -24.31
CA LEU A 291 4.47 -11.46 -25.71
C LEU A 291 5.18 -12.79 -25.94
N GLY A 292 5.55 -13.51 -24.88
CA GLY A 292 6.27 -14.78 -24.98
C GLY A 292 5.38 -15.95 -25.45
N LYS A 293 5.99 -17.14 -25.50
CA LYS A 293 5.33 -18.36 -25.99
C LYS A 293 4.05 -18.72 -25.23
N SER A 294 3.98 -18.41 -23.94
CA SER A 294 2.85 -18.68 -23.07
C SER A 294 1.95 -17.46 -22.85
N ALA A 295 2.05 -16.44 -23.72
CA ALA A 295 1.34 -15.17 -23.57
C ALA A 295 -0.18 -15.33 -23.48
N THR A 296 -0.77 -16.27 -24.21
CA THR A 296 -2.22 -16.53 -24.18
C THR A 296 -2.69 -17.14 -22.85
N LEU A 297 -1.78 -17.71 -22.06
CA LEU A 297 -2.09 -18.31 -20.76
C LEU A 297 -1.82 -17.34 -19.60
N ILE A 298 -0.81 -16.49 -19.74
CA ILE A 298 -0.31 -15.63 -18.66
C ILE A 298 -0.78 -14.18 -18.82
N GLY A 299 -0.71 -13.63 -20.04
CA GLY A 299 -0.79 -12.20 -20.29
C GLY A 299 -2.10 -11.57 -19.79
N ASP A 300 -3.24 -12.13 -20.20
CA ASP A 300 -4.56 -11.60 -19.82
C ASP A 300 -4.79 -11.71 -18.31
N LYS A 301 -4.35 -12.82 -17.67
CA LYS A 301 -4.42 -13.01 -16.22
C LYS A 301 -3.59 -11.97 -15.44
N VAL A 302 -2.38 -11.63 -15.94
CA VAL A 302 -1.54 -10.61 -15.31
C VAL A 302 -2.20 -9.24 -15.39
N LEU A 303 -2.75 -8.87 -16.56
CA LEU A 303 -3.43 -7.58 -16.74
C LEU A 303 -4.70 -7.48 -15.91
N GLU A 304 -5.52 -8.52 -15.88
CA GLU A 304 -6.72 -8.59 -15.03
C GLU A 304 -6.35 -8.45 -13.54
N ARG A 305 -5.34 -9.18 -13.08
CA ARG A 305 -4.88 -9.09 -11.69
C ARG A 305 -4.31 -7.70 -11.37
N LEU A 306 -3.57 -7.09 -12.29
CA LEU A 306 -3.07 -5.73 -12.16
C LEU A 306 -4.23 -4.74 -12.00
N GLU A 307 -5.25 -4.81 -12.87
CA GLU A 307 -6.44 -3.96 -12.80
C GLU A 307 -7.19 -4.12 -11.46
N ASN A 308 -7.43 -5.37 -11.06
CA ASN A 308 -8.18 -5.68 -9.84
C ASN A 308 -7.47 -5.14 -8.60
N GLU A 309 -6.16 -5.36 -8.49
CA GLU A 309 -5.37 -4.90 -7.33
C GLU A 309 -5.25 -3.38 -7.27
N ILE A 310 -5.15 -2.71 -8.43
CA ILE A 310 -5.19 -1.25 -8.51
C ILE A 310 -6.57 -0.74 -8.06
N THR A 311 -7.65 -1.38 -8.51
CA THR A 311 -9.02 -0.99 -8.16
C THR A 311 -9.32 -1.15 -6.68
N VAL A 312 -8.79 -2.23 -6.07
CA VAL A 312 -8.89 -2.45 -4.61
C VAL A 312 -8.09 -1.40 -3.83
N GLU A 313 -6.89 -1.06 -4.28
CA GLU A 313 -6.03 -0.09 -3.59
C GLU A 313 -6.53 1.37 -3.77
N PHE A 314 -7.10 1.66 -4.94
CA PHE A 314 -7.54 3.00 -5.36
C PHE A 314 -8.97 2.96 -5.93
N PRO A 315 -9.99 2.79 -5.08
CA PRO A 315 -11.37 2.66 -5.53
C PRO A 315 -11.92 3.94 -6.16
N SER A 316 -13.00 3.77 -6.94
CA SER A 316 -13.66 4.83 -7.71
C SER A 316 -14.23 5.95 -6.82
N THR A 317 -14.20 7.18 -7.34
CA THR A 317 -14.57 8.42 -6.64
C THR A 317 -16.03 8.83 -6.82
N VAL A 318 -16.95 7.96 -7.25
CA VAL A 318 -18.37 8.35 -7.43
C VAL A 318 -18.96 8.95 -6.14
N GLU A 319 -18.60 8.41 -4.99
CA GLU A 319 -19.03 8.95 -3.69
C GLU A 319 -18.33 10.28 -3.32
N PHE A 320 -17.14 10.54 -3.85
CA PHE A 320 -16.44 11.80 -3.65
C PHE A 320 -17.21 12.97 -4.30
N ASP A 321 -17.69 12.83 -5.53
CA ASP A 321 -18.44 13.90 -6.21
C ASP A 321 -19.73 14.25 -5.44
N ARG A 322 -20.43 13.24 -4.93
CA ARG A 322 -21.62 13.41 -4.09
C ARG A 322 -21.27 14.10 -2.78
N PHE A 323 -20.21 13.66 -2.11
CA PHE A 323 -19.72 14.28 -0.89
C PHE A 323 -19.34 15.76 -1.12
N PHE A 324 -18.53 16.05 -2.13
CA PHE A 324 -18.04 17.38 -2.45
C PHE A 324 -19.18 18.37 -2.76
N LYS A 325 -20.17 17.92 -3.52
CA LYS A 325 -21.39 18.69 -3.80
C LYS A 325 -22.23 18.90 -2.54
N SER A 326 -22.41 17.88 -1.71
CA SER A 326 -23.21 17.97 -0.47
C SER A 326 -22.66 18.97 0.55
N ARG A 327 -21.36 19.26 0.48
CA ARG A 327 -20.68 20.28 1.30
C ARG A 327 -20.67 21.68 0.66
N ASN A 328 -21.23 21.84 -0.53
CA ASN A 328 -21.19 23.06 -1.35
C ASN A 328 -19.78 23.55 -1.73
N TYR A 329 -18.77 22.68 -1.66
CA TYR A 329 -17.39 23.07 -1.95
C TYR A 329 -17.16 23.50 -3.41
N HIS A 330 -17.93 22.94 -4.35
CA HIS A 330 -17.91 23.29 -5.78
C HIS A 330 -18.27 24.75 -6.10
N GLN A 331 -18.76 25.53 -5.13
CA GLN A 331 -19.14 26.94 -5.32
C GLN A 331 -18.16 27.92 -4.68
N LEU A 332 -17.12 27.43 -3.99
CA LEU A 332 -16.23 28.26 -3.19
C LEU A 332 -15.03 28.77 -4.01
N PRO A 333 -14.58 30.02 -3.78
CA PRO A 333 -13.42 30.59 -4.47
C PRO A 333 -12.11 30.10 -3.82
N ILE A 334 -11.71 28.86 -4.10
CA ILE A 334 -10.61 28.17 -3.42
C ILE A 334 -9.19 28.67 -3.78
N LEU A 335 -9.03 29.42 -4.88
CA LEU A 335 -7.72 29.93 -5.31
C LEU A 335 -7.39 31.29 -4.71
N ASP A 336 -8.40 32.11 -4.44
CA ASP A 336 -8.22 33.50 -4.00
C ASP A 336 -7.92 33.61 -2.50
N ILE A 337 -8.06 32.52 -1.74
CA ILE A 337 -7.88 32.52 -0.28
C ILE A 337 -6.43 32.63 0.19
N TRP A 338 -5.45 32.50 -0.72
CA TRP A 338 -4.02 32.56 -0.42
C TRP A 338 -3.37 33.90 -0.77
N CYS A 339 -4.16 34.86 -1.27
CA CYS A 339 -3.70 36.19 -1.68
C CYS A 339 -3.78 37.24 -0.56
N ASP A 340 -4.39 36.89 0.57
CA ASP A 340 -4.41 37.63 1.83
C ASP A 340 -3.39 37.04 2.82
#